data_AF-A0A382DXE8-F1
#
_entry.id   AF-A0A382DXE8-F1
#
_cell.length_a   1.000
_cell.length_b   1.000
_cell.length_c   1.000
_cell.angle_alpha   90.00
_cell.angle_beta   90.00
_cell.angle_gamma   90.00
#
_symmetry.space_group_name_H-M   'P 1'
#
loop_
_entity.id
_entity.type
_entity.pdbx_description
1 polymer ?
#
loop_
_entity_poly.entity_id
_entity_poly.type
_entity_poly.pdbx_seq_one_letter_code
_entity_poly.pdbx_strand_id
1 'polypeptide(L)'
;MTPRYWLTWTGLGILWLVSLMPLPVLFYAGGLLGDLLLRLVPSRRKIALQNLQLCFPELSSAETDRMLRRNFQNTARMFLFSGFVWWESCQTFGKAIRVQNAHLIDQSLSEGHGVILLAPHFVAMEVAGIFLSTRYPGVSIYQRSKNQALDRVMLKARSRFGGQMIERKSDMRSLIRAMRKGRPCYYLPDQDPGPRRAVFAPFFGIPTATWPVLGRIATLTDAKVLPCTTHLLPGGAGFEIIIDPPILDFPTGEAVADCEIMNQAIENCVRRMPDQYFWVHKRFKTRPRGSPDLYP
;
A
#
# COMPACT_ATOMS: atom_id res chain seq x y z
N MET A 1 27.05 -26.46 3.02
CA MET A 1 26.15 -25.30 2.91
C MET A 1 24.84 -25.76 2.29
N THR A 2 23.83 -26.12 3.08
CA THR A 2 22.50 -26.39 2.54
C THR A 2 21.96 -25.09 1.95
N PRO A 3 21.55 -25.06 0.66
CA PRO A 3 21.18 -23.83 0.02
C PRO A 3 19.73 -23.51 0.36
N ARG A 4 19.43 -23.26 1.64
CA ARG A 4 18.08 -23.12 2.22
C ARG A 4 17.17 -22.12 1.47
N TYR A 5 17.75 -21.24 0.66
CA TYR A 5 17.05 -20.23 -0.12
C TYR A 5 17.44 -20.17 -1.62
N TRP A 6 18.00 -21.23 -2.23
CA TRP A 6 18.42 -21.13 -3.65
C TRP A 6 17.29 -20.73 -4.58
N LEU A 7 16.09 -21.31 -4.45
CA LEU A 7 14.91 -20.92 -5.24
C LEU A 7 14.58 -19.43 -5.09
N THR A 8 14.75 -18.88 -3.90
CA THR A 8 14.52 -17.46 -3.64
C THR A 8 15.58 -16.61 -4.31
N TRP A 9 16.85 -17.00 -4.24
CA TRP A 9 17.93 -16.30 -4.93
C TRP A 9 17.80 -16.38 -6.44
N THR A 10 17.41 -17.53 -6.99
CA THR A 10 17.10 -17.69 -8.41
C THR A 10 15.94 -16.78 -8.81
N GLY A 11 14.84 -16.77 -8.05
CA GLY A 11 13.70 -15.88 -8.31
C GLY A 11 14.06 -14.39 -8.25
N LEU A 12 14.89 -13.99 -7.28
CA LEU A 12 15.40 -12.62 -7.17
C LEU A 12 16.36 -12.26 -8.32
N GLY A 13 17.19 -13.20 -8.77
CA GLY A 13 18.06 -13.03 -9.94
C GLY A 13 17.26 -12.85 -11.22
N ILE A 14 16.20 -13.65 -11.41
CA ILE A 14 15.26 -13.47 -12.53
C ILE A 14 14.58 -12.12 -12.45
N LEU A 15 14.07 -11.72 -11.28
CA LEU A 15 13.42 -10.42 -11.09
C LEU A 15 14.39 -9.26 -11.40
N TRP A 16 15.66 -9.39 -10.99
CA TRP A 16 16.70 -8.41 -11.31
C TRP A 16 16.95 -8.33 -12.83
N LEU A 17 17.08 -9.47 -13.52
CA LEU A 17 17.23 -9.48 -14.99
C LEU A 17 16.03 -8.85 -15.69
N VAL A 18 14.82 -9.18 -15.26
CA VAL A 18 13.58 -8.59 -15.78
C VAL A 18 13.58 -7.07 -15.55
N SER A 19 14.10 -6.59 -14.42
CA SER A 19 14.13 -5.16 -14.11
C SER A 19 15.05 -4.32 -15.01
N LEU A 20 15.93 -4.95 -15.80
CA LEU A 20 16.76 -4.27 -16.79
C LEU A 20 15.98 -3.87 -18.04
N MET A 21 14.77 -4.40 -18.22
CA MET A 21 13.92 -4.09 -19.37
C MET A 21 13.26 -2.71 -19.23
N PRO A 22 12.99 -1.99 -20.34
CA PRO A 22 12.28 -0.71 -20.30
C PRO A 22 10.89 -0.84 -19.66
N LEU A 23 10.46 0.18 -18.91
CA LEU A 23 9.16 0.19 -18.23
C LEU A 23 7.96 -0.10 -19.15
N PRO A 24 7.90 0.39 -20.42
CA PRO A 24 6.82 0.01 -21.34
C PRO A 24 6.75 -1.50 -21.61
N VAL A 25 7.91 -2.16 -21.74
CA VAL A 25 7.96 -3.62 -21.95
C VAL A 25 7.38 -4.34 -20.73
N LEU A 26 7.80 -3.94 -19.53
CA LEU A 26 7.26 -4.48 -18.28
C LEU A 26 5.76 -4.23 -18.13
N PHE A 27 5.27 -3.08 -18.59
CA PHE A 27 3.85 -2.73 -18.54
C PHE A 27 2.99 -3.67 -19.39
N TYR A 28 3.40 -3.92 -20.65
CA TYR A 28 2.67 -4.81 -21.54
C TYR A 28 2.84 -6.28 -21.15
N ALA A 29 4.06 -6.71 -20.78
CA ALA A 29 4.31 -8.06 -20.28
C ALA A 29 3.49 -8.35 -19.01
N GLY A 30 3.41 -7.38 -18.09
CA GLY A 30 2.57 -7.47 -16.89
C GLY A 30 1.09 -7.55 -17.21
N GLY A 31 0.63 -6.89 -18.28
CA GLY A 31 -0.74 -7.03 -18.79
C GLY A 31 -1.05 -8.48 -19.22
N LEU A 32 -0.19 -9.06 -20.05
CA LEU A 32 -0.34 -10.46 -20.50
C LEU A 32 -0.25 -11.46 -19.33
N LEU A 33 0.70 -11.24 -18.41
CA LEU A 33 0.82 -12.05 -17.21
C LEU A 33 -0.42 -11.94 -16.32
N GLY A 34 -0.99 -10.75 -16.17
CA GLY A 34 -2.23 -10.54 -15.42
C GLY A 34 -3.43 -11.28 -16.02
N ASP A 35 -3.58 -11.24 -17.35
CA ASP A 35 -4.62 -11.98 -18.05
C ASP A 35 -4.47 -13.50 -17.85
N LEU A 36 -3.23 -14.00 -17.80
CA LEU A 36 -2.94 -15.39 -17.49
C LEU A 36 -3.26 -15.72 -16.02
N LEU A 37 -2.81 -14.91 -15.07
CA LEU A 37 -3.05 -15.10 -13.63
C LEU A 37 -4.53 -15.05 -13.27
N LEU A 38 -5.32 -14.25 -13.98
CA LEU A 38 -6.78 -14.22 -13.82
C LEU A 38 -7.42 -15.60 -14.05
N ARG A 39 -6.84 -16.41 -14.95
CA ARG A 39 -7.29 -17.79 -15.23
C ARG A 39 -6.66 -18.82 -14.29
N LEU A 40 -5.37 -18.67 -13.99
CA LEU A 40 -4.60 -19.67 -13.23
C LEU A 40 -4.79 -19.58 -11.71
N VAL A 41 -5.26 -18.45 -11.18
CA VAL A 41 -5.39 -18.24 -9.72
C VAL A 41 -6.86 -17.98 -9.31
N PRO A 42 -7.75 -18.99 -9.45
CA PRO A 42 -9.19 -18.80 -9.26
C PRO A 42 -9.56 -18.34 -7.85
N SER A 43 -8.81 -18.74 -6.83
CA SER A 43 -9.04 -18.29 -5.45
C SER A 43 -8.89 -16.77 -5.30
N ARG A 44 -7.83 -16.18 -5.89
CA ARG A 44 -7.61 -14.73 -5.85
C ARG A 44 -8.61 -13.99 -6.72
N ARG A 45 -8.99 -14.58 -7.87
CA ARG A 45 -10.03 -14.03 -8.75
C ARG A 45 -11.35 -13.89 -8.01
N LYS A 46 -11.79 -14.95 -7.31
CA LYS A 46 -13.04 -14.94 -6.52
C LYS A 46 -13.02 -13.85 -5.43
N ILE A 47 -11.91 -13.71 -4.72
CA ILE A 47 -11.76 -12.67 -3.67
C ILE A 47 -11.86 -11.26 -4.27
N ALA A 48 -11.13 -10.99 -5.34
CA ALA A 48 -11.13 -9.67 -5.97
C ALA A 48 -12.49 -9.33 -6.59
N LEU A 49 -13.12 -10.29 -7.27
CA LEU A 49 -14.47 -10.13 -7.81
C LEU A 49 -15.48 -9.81 -6.71
N GLN A 50 -15.46 -10.58 -5.61
CA GLN A 50 -16.33 -10.35 -4.47
C GLN A 50 -16.15 -8.95 -3.87
N ASN A 51 -14.90 -8.51 -3.68
CA ASN A 51 -14.64 -7.17 -3.16
C ASN A 51 -15.14 -6.08 -4.12
N LEU A 52 -14.93 -6.23 -5.42
CA LEU A 52 -15.42 -5.27 -6.42
C LEU A 52 -16.95 -5.18 -6.42
N GLN A 53 -17.65 -6.32 -6.37
CA GLN A 53 -19.12 -6.36 -6.31
C GLN A 53 -19.67 -5.74 -5.02
N LEU A 54 -18.97 -5.93 -3.91
CA LEU A 54 -19.34 -5.35 -2.62
C LEU A 54 -19.13 -3.83 -2.57
N CYS A 55 -18.01 -3.34 -3.12
CA CYS A 55 -17.65 -1.93 -3.05
C CYS A 55 -18.25 -1.07 -4.17
N PHE A 56 -18.59 -1.68 -5.31
CA PHE A 56 -19.16 -1.01 -6.49
C PHE A 56 -20.41 -1.75 -7.00
N PRO A 57 -21.46 -1.86 -6.17
CA PRO A 57 -22.69 -2.59 -6.54
C PRO A 57 -23.44 -1.97 -7.72
N GLU A 58 -23.14 -0.71 -8.07
CA GLU A 58 -23.70 0.01 -9.20
C GLU A 58 -23.15 -0.44 -10.56
N LEU A 59 -22.02 -1.15 -10.60
CA LEU A 59 -21.42 -1.61 -11.85
C LEU A 59 -22.17 -2.82 -12.41
N SER A 60 -22.39 -2.83 -13.72
CA SER A 60 -22.86 -4.02 -14.41
C SER A 60 -21.85 -5.18 -14.30
N SER A 61 -22.29 -6.41 -14.61
CA SER A 61 -21.40 -7.57 -14.64
C SER A 61 -20.23 -7.39 -15.62
N ALA A 62 -20.50 -6.83 -16.80
CA ALA A 62 -19.48 -6.56 -17.82
C ALA A 62 -18.46 -5.50 -17.36
N GLU A 63 -18.92 -4.46 -16.67
CA GLU A 63 -18.03 -3.42 -16.12
C GLU A 63 -17.17 -3.97 -14.98
N THR A 64 -17.77 -4.77 -14.10
CA THR A 64 -17.07 -5.45 -13.01
C THR A 64 -15.99 -6.39 -13.56
N ASP A 65 -16.29 -7.19 -14.58
CA ASP A 65 -15.31 -8.10 -15.20
C ASP A 65 -14.16 -7.33 -15.88
N ARG A 66 -14.47 -6.20 -16.53
CA ARG A 66 -13.44 -5.31 -17.11
C ARG A 66 -12.55 -4.71 -16.02
N MET A 67 -13.13 -4.27 -14.90
CA MET A 67 -12.40 -3.76 -13.74
C MET A 67 -11.50 -4.84 -13.13
N LEU A 68 -12.04 -6.04 -12.94
CA LEU A 68 -11.31 -7.20 -12.43
C LEU A 68 -10.12 -7.56 -13.31
N ARG A 69 -10.31 -7.59 -14.64
CA ARG A 69 -9.20 -7.84 -15.58
C ARG A 69 -8.10 -6.79 -15.44
N ARG A 70 -8.46 -5.50 -15.44
CA ARG A 70 -7.48 -4.41 -15.23
C ARG A 70 -6.76 -4.54 -13.89
N ASN A 71 -7.47 -4.91 -12.83
CA ASN A 71 -6.88 -5.10 -11.52
C ASN A 71 -5.83 -6.24 -11.49
N PHE A 72 -6.10 -7.35 -12.16
CA PHE A 72 -5.14 -8.44 -12.31
C PHE A 72 -3.91 -8.03 -13.13
N GLN A 73 -4.11 -7.29 -14.22
CA GLN A 73 -3.03 -6.71 -15.01
C GLN A 73 -2.15 -5.78 -14.18
N ASN A 74 -2.74 -4.88 -13.39
CA ASN A 74 -2.01 -3.96 -12.52
C ASN A 74 -1.29 -4.69 -11.37
N THR A 75 -1.92 -5.71 -10.80
CA THR A 75 -1.29 -6.55 -9.76
C THR A 75 -0.10 -7.32 -10.31
N ALA A 76 -0.17 -7.83 -11.54
CA ALA A 76 0.96 -8.48 -12.19
C ALA A 76 2.09 -7.48 -12.53
N ARG A 77 1.73 -6.29 -13.03
CA ARG A 77 2.66 -5.19 -13.28
C ARG A 77 3.44 -4.81 -12.02
N MET A 78 2.79 -4.71 -10.86
CA MET A 78 3.47 -4.47 -9.56
C MET A 78 4.64 -5.43 -9.35
N PHE A 79 4.41 -6.74 -9.51
CA PHE A 79 5.47 -7.73 -9.29
C PHE A 79 6.65 -7.56 -10.24
N LEU A 80 6.40 -7.23 -11.51
CA LEU A 80 7.47 -6.99 -12.49
C LEU A 80 8.22 -5.69 -12.18
N PHE A 81 7.52 -4.64 -11.76
CA PHE A 81 8.13 -3.36 -11.39
C PHE A 81 8.89 -3.42 -10.07
N SER A 82 8.62 -4.36 -9.17
CA SER A 82 9.35 -4.48 -7.89
C SER A 82 10.86 -4.49 -8.09
N GLY A 83 11.36 -5.14 -9.14
CA GLY A 83 12.81 -5.14 -9.41
C GLY A 83 13.35 -3.75 -9.75
N PHE A 84 12.65 -3.00 -10.60
CA PHE A 84 13.01 -1.61 -10.92
C PHE A 84 13.06 -0.76 -9.63
N VAL A 85 12.03 -0.88 -8.78
CA VAL A 85 11.96 -0.14 -7.51
C VAL A 85 13.11 -0.52 -6.56
N TRP A 86 13.47 -1.81 -6.49
CA TRP A 86 14.41 -2.32 -5.50
C TRP A 86 15.87 -2.10 -5.85
N TRP A 87 16.23 -2.14 -7.13
CA TRP A 87 17.63 -2.10 -7.57
C TRP A 87 18.01 -0.85 -8.33
N GLU A 88 17.09 -0.13 -8.96
CA GLU A 88 17.52 0.93 -9.88
C GLU A 88 18.08 2.18 -9.18
N SER A 89 19.03 2.88 -9.80
CA SER A 89 19.68 4.06 -9.25
C SER A 89 18.67 5.16 -8.85
N CYS A 90 19.01 5.97 -7.83
CA CYS A 90 18.16 7.08 -7.39
C CYS A 90 17.82 8.04 -8.55
N GLN A 91 18.80 8.32 -9.42
CA GLN A 91 18.64 9.23 -10.56
C GLN A 91 17.64 8.69 -11.59
N THR A 92 17.78 7.44 -12.05
CA THR A 92 16.84 6.86 -13.02
C THR A 92 15.47 6.63 -12.38
N PHE A 93 15.44 6.18 -11.13
CA PHE A 93 14.20 5.98 -10.39
C PHE A 93 13.40 7.28 -10.30
N GLY A 94 14.04 8.40 -9.97
CA GLY A 94 13.39 9.71 -9.91
C GLY A 94 12.86 10.22 -11.25
N LYS A 95 13.50 9.87 -12.39
CA LYS A 95 13.00 10.24 -13.73
C LYS A 95 11.66 9.57 -14.08
N ALA A 96 11.35 8.44 -13.45
CA ALA A 96 10.12 7.70 -13.68
C ALA A 96 8.99 8.12 -12.73
N ILE A 97 9.19 9.10 -11.85
CA ILE A 97 8.24 9.43 -10.77
C ILE A 97 7.82 10.89 -10.86
N ARG A 98 6.51 11.11 -10.82
CA ARG A 98 5.87 12.41 -10.64
C ARG A 98 5.28 12.48 -9.25
N VAL A 99 5.41 13.61 -8.57
CA VAL A 99 4.80 13.83 -7.24
C VAL A 99 3.87 15.02 -7.32
N GLN A 100 2.57 14.78 -7.15
CA GLN A 100 1.59 15.83 -6.99
C GLN A 100 1.52 16.24 -5.51
N ASN A 101 1.46 17.55 -5.28
CA ASN A 101 1.27 18.17 -3.97
C ASN A 101 2.32 17.79 -2.90
N ALA A 102 3.58 17.57 -3.30
CA ALA A 102 4.68 17.33 -2.37
C ALA A 102 4.83 18.41 -1.29
N HIS A 103 4.44 19.65 -1.62
CA HIS A 103 4.49 20.81 -0.74
C HIS A 103 3.65 20.66 0.53
N LEU A 104 2.61 19.80 0.54
CA LEU A 104 1.77 19.58 1.73
C LEU A 104 2.56 18.91 2.87
N ILE A 105 3.56 18.10 2.53
CA ILE A 105 4.48 17.51 3.50
C ILE A 105 5.37 18.60 4.10
N ASP A 106 5.99 19.42 3.24
CA ASP A 106 6.85 20.52 3.68
C ASP A 106 6.07 21.50 4.56
N GLN A 107 4.85 21.86 4.15
CA GLN A 107 3.97 22.76 4.89
C GLN A 107 3.71 22.23 6.31
N SER A 108 3.23 20.99 6.42
CA SER A 108 2.91 20.37 7.71
C SER A 108 4.13 20.32 8.63
N LEU A 109 5.31 19.97 8.09
CA LEU A 109 6.55 19.93 8.86
C LEU A 109 7.01 21.34 9.27
N SER A 110 6.87 22.34 8.40
CA SER A 110 7.27 23.73 8.68
C SER A 110 6.38 24.41 9.73
N GLU A 111 5.12 23.98 9.84
CA GLU A 111 4.17 24.38 10.89
C GLU A 111 4.46 23.68 12.23
N GLY A 112 5.48 22.83 12.30
CA GLY A 112 5.90 22.14 13.52
C GLY A 112 5.16 20.83 13.80
N HIS A 113 4.26 20.40 12.90
CA HIS A 113 3.52 19.16 13.05
C HIS A 113 4.32 17.94 12.56
N GLY A 114 4.04 16.78 13.15
CA GLY A 114 4.43 15.51 12.55
C GLY A 114 3.66 15.23 11.25
N VAL A 115 4.10 14.23 10.48
CA VAL A 115 3.38 13.80 9.26
C VAL A 115 3.16 12.30 9.28
N ILE A 116 1.93 11.88 9.02
CA ILE A 116 1.57 10.50 8.68
C ILE A 116 1.07 10.50 7.24
N LEU A 117 1.77 9.79 6.37
CA LEU A 117 1.29 9.47 5.04
C LEU A 117 0.41 8.22 5.14
N LEU A 118 -0.91 8.41 5.02
CA LEU A 118 -1.91 7.36 4.98
C LEU A 118 -1.87 6.71 3.60
N ALA A 119 -1.17 5.59 3.49
CA ALA A 119 -0.88 4.93 2.23
C ALA A 119 -1.63 3.59 2.11
N PRO A 120 -2.86 3.59 1.56
CA PRO A 120 -3.58 2.35 1.30
C PRO A 120 -2.81 1.44 0.35
N HIS A 121 -3.09 0.13 0.40
CA HIS A 121 -2.42 -0.88 -0.43
C HIS A 121 -2.84 -0.76 -1.90
N PHE A 122 -2.18 0.13 -2.62
CA PHE A 122 -2.22 0.21 -4.08
C PHE A 122 -1.05 -0.56 -4.71
N VAL A 123 -1.21 -0.96 -5.97
CA VAL A 123 -0.22 -1.76 -6.71
C VAL A 123 1.17 -1.13 -6.77
N ALA A 124 1.32 0.18 -6.65
CA ALA A 124 2.62 0.85 -6.70
C ALA A 124 3.08 1.43 -5.35
N MET A 125 2.47 1.01 -4.24
CA MET A 125 2.71 1.61 -2.92
C MET A 125 4.17 1.64 -2.43
N GLU A 126 5.02 0.71 -2.85
CA GLU A 126 6.44 0.72 -2.46
C GLU A 126 7.18 1.92 -3.07
N VAL A 127 6.71 2.43 -4.22
CA VAL A 127 7.34 3.56 -4.92
C VAL A 127 7.31 4.82 -4.06
N ALA A 128 6.15 5.21 -3.51
CA ALA A 128 6.11 6.38 -2.63
C ALA A 128 6.94 6.20 -1.36
N GLY A 129 6.83 5.05 -0.68
CA GLY A 129 7.58 4.80 0.55
C GLY A 129 9.10 4.91 0.35
N ILE A 130 9.61 4.42 -0.78
CA ILE A 130 11.04 4.47 -1.12
C ILE A 130 11.45 5.84 -1.67
N PHE A 131 10.71 6.37 -2.65
CA PHE A 131 11.07 7.61 -3.33
C PHE A 131 10.98 8.83 -2.42
N LEU A 132 9.90 8.96 -1.64
CA LEU A 132 9.75 10.09 -0.72
C LEU A 132 10.85 10.10 0.33
N SER A 133 11.44 8.95 0.68
CA SER A 133 12.57 8.89 1.62
C SER A 133 13.81 9.66 1.12
N THR A 134 13.97 9.87 -0.19
CA THR A 134 15.07 10.66 -0.77
C THR A 134 15.09 12.11 -0.27
N ARG A 135 13.92 12.67 0.02
CA ARG A 135 13.75 14.04 0.55
C ARG A 135 13.30 14.04 2.00
N TYR A 136 12.50 13.06 2.39
CA TYR A 136 11.89 12.94 3.71
C TYR A 136 12.23 11.58 4.33
N PRO A 137 13.43 11.40 4.91
CA PRO A 137 13.83 10.13 5.54
C PRO A 137 12.80 9.66 6.58
N GLY A 138 11.92 8.75 6.16
CA GLY A 138 10.72 8.40 6.89
C GLY A 138 10.87 7.13 7.73
N VAL A 139 9.80 6.78 8.43
CA VAL A 139 9.66 5.52 9.16
C VAL A 139 8.43 4.77 8.68
N SER A 140 8.49 3.44 8.64
CA SER A 140 7.34 2.61 8.32
C SER A 140 7.35 1.32 9.15
N ILE A 141 6.17 0.74 9.35
CA ILE A 141 6.02 -0.52 10.06
C ILE A 141 6.23 -1.66 9.07
N TYR A 142 7.09 -2.61 9.42
CA TYR A 142 7.40 -3.78 8.61
C TYR A 142 7.06 -5.08 9.34
N GLN A 143 6.61 -6.08 8.60
CA GLN A 143 6.44 -7.44 9.12
C GLN A 143 7.51 -8.35 8.53
N ARG A 144 8.40 -8.87 9.39
CA ARG A 144 9.46 -9.81 9.02
C ARG A 144 8.90 -10.99 8.22
N SER A 145 9.49 -11.22 7.05
CA SER A 145 9.16 -12.36 6.20
C SER A 145 9.70 -13.65 6.82
N LYS A 146 8.97 -14.76 6.65
CA LYS A 146 9.46 -16.10 7.03
C LYS A 146 10.66 -16.52 6.20
N ASN A 147 10.79 -16.00 4.99
CA ASN A 147 11.93 -16.23 4.12
C ASN A 147 12.99 -15.15 4.35
N GLN A 148 14.07 -15.51 5.05
CA GLN A 148 15.09 -14.56 5.45
C GLN A 148 15.91 -13.98 4.29
N ALA A 149 16.04 -14.69 3.17
CA ALA A 149 16.73 -14.15 1.98
C ALA A 149 15.90 -13.01 1.37
N LEU A 150 14.60 -13.24 1.19
CA LEU A 150 13.67 -12.21 0.72
C LEU A 150 13.57 -11.04 1.72
N ASP A 151 13.47 -11.33 3.01
CA ASP A 151 13.45 -10.33 4.09
C ASP A 151 14.61 -9.34 3.99
N ARG A 152 15.83 -9.86 3.85
CA ARG A 152 17.05 -9.05 3.72
C ARG A 152 17.02 -8.14 2.50
N VAL A 153 16.59 -8.66 1.35
CA VAL A 153 16.51 -7.87 0.11
C VAL A 153 15.43 -6.81 0.22
N MET A 154 14.24 -7.16 0.73
CA MET A 154 13.15 -6.20 0.95
C MET A 154 13.56 -5.09 1.92
N LEU A 155 14.21 -5.42 3.04
CA LEU A 155 14.70 -4.43 4.00
C LEU A 155 15.75 -3.51 3.37
N LYS A 156 16.71 -4.04 2.62
CA LYS A 156 17.70 -3.25 1.89
C LYS A 156 17.03 -2.31 0.90
N ALA A 157 16.10 -2.82 0.09
CA ALA A 157 15.36 -2.04 -0.90
C ALA A 157 14.54 -0.92 -0.25
N ARG A 158 13.74 -1.24 0.78
CA ARG A 158 12.88 -0.27 1.48
C ARG A 158 13.64 0.78 2.28
N SER A 159 14.91 0.54 2.59
CA SER A 159 15.76 1.46 3.37
C SER A 159 16.76 2.25 2.52
N ARG A 160 16.85 1.97 1.21
CA ARG A 160 17.96 2.41 0.34
C ARG A 160 18.13 3.92 0.17
N PHE A 161 17.13 4.72 0.54
CA PHE A 161 17.16 6.18 0.50
C PHE A 161 16.84 6.81 1.86
N GLY A 162 17.27 6.18 2.95
CA GLY A 162 17.13 6.74 4.30
C GLY A 162 15.85 6.35 5.03
N GLY A 163 14.99 5.54 4.42
CA GLY A 163 13.81 4.95 5.07
C GLY A 163 14.22 4.01 6.21
N GLN A 164 13.46 4.02 7.31
CA GLN A 164 13.67 3.14 8.45
C GLN A 164 12.47 2.20 8.63
N MET A 165 12.72 0.90 8.57
CA MET A 165 11.70 -0.13 8.79
C MET A 165 11.68 -0.56 10.26
N ILE A 166 10.57 -0.34 10.96
CA ILE A 166 10.37 -0.75 12.35
C ILE A 166 9.56 -2.04 12.36
N GLU A 167 10.08 -3.09 12.97
CA GLU A 167 9.38 -4.37 13.02
C GLU A 167 8.06 -4.24 13.81
N ARG A 168 6.97 -4.75 13.26
CA ARG A 168 5.61 -4.62 13.82
C ARG A 168 5.51 -5.15 15.26
N LYS A 169 6.30 -6.17 15.58
CA LYS A 169 6.36 -6.77 16.92
C LYS A 169 7.30 -6.03 17.88
N SER A 170 8.17 -5.15 17.37
CA SER A 170 9.35 -4.72 18.10
C SER A 170 9.16 -3.53 19.02
N ASP A 171 8.22 -2.57 18.77
CA ASP A 171 7.74 -1.55 19.74
C ASP A 171 7.12 -0.31 19.04
N MET A 172 5.84 0.01 19.35
CA MET A 172 5.18 1.26 18.91
C MET A 172 5.90 2.52 19.41
N ARG A 173 6.58 2.48 20.57
CA ARG A 173 7.33 3.63 21.09
C ARG A 173 8.50 4.01 20.19
N SER A 174 9.12 3.05 19.49
CA SER A 174 10.18 3.34 18.52
C SER A 174 9.65 4.16 17.34
N LEU A 175 8.43 3.84 16.88
CA LEU A 175 7.74 4.61 15.84
C LEU A 175 7.46 6.04 16.31
N ILE A 176 6.82 6.19 17.48
CA ILE A 176 6.50 7.50 18.07
C ILE A 176 7.78 8.33 18.27
N ARG A 177 8.86 7.73 18.79
CA ARG A 177 10.14 8.41 18.99
C ARG A 177 10.73 8.91 17.69
N ALA A 178 10.65 8.12 16.62
CA ALA A 178 11.16 8.53 15.32
C ALA A 178 10.34 9.68 14.72
N MET A 179 9.01 9.62 14.84
CA MET A 179 8.12 10.70 14.38
C MET A 179 8.33 12.00 15.13
N ARG A 180 8.52 11.95 16.46
CA ARG A 180 8.86 13.14 17.28
C ARG A 180 10.20 13.77 16.94
N LYS A 181 11.07 13.06 16.20
CA LYS A 181 12.33 13.60 15.64
C LYS A 181 12.12 14.20 14.24
N GLY A 182 10.88 14.44 13.83
CA GLY A 182 10.54 15.02 12.54
C GLY A 182 10.54 14.03 11.37
N ARG A 183 10.58 12.71 11.61
CA ARG A 183 10.52 11.70 10.53
C ARG A 183 9.07 11.39 10.15
N PRO A 184 8.64 11.63 8.90
CA PRO A 184 7.29 11.24 8.47
C PRO A 184 7.07 9.73 8.58
N CYS A 185 5.85 9.34 8.93
CA CYS A 185 5.44 7.94 9.01
C CYS A 185 4.68 7.52 7.76
N TYR A 186 5.18 6.54 7.02
CA TYR A 186 4.47 5.91 5.92
C TYR A 186 3.64 4.73 6.45
N TYR A 187 2.31 4.91 6.52
CA TYR A 187 1.41 4.05 7.29
C TYR A 187 0.32 3.39 6.43
N LEU A 188 0.19 2.07 6.54
CA LEU A 188 -0.65 1.22 5.67
C LEU A 188 -1.71 0.47 6.53
N PRO A 189 -2.90 1.03 6.78
CA PRO A 189 -3.85 0.48 7.76
C PRO A 189 -4.92 -0.46 7.22
N ASP A 190 -5.03 -0.61 5.91
CA ASP A 190 -6.19 -1.17 5.21
C ASP A 190 -6.14 -2.70 5.00
N GLN A 191 -5.33 -3.40 5.80
CA GLN A 191 -5.42 -4.86 5.92
C GLN A 191 -6.30 -5.29 7.08
N ASP A 192 -6.85 -6.49 6.96
CA ASP A 192 -7.71 -7.09 7.99
C ASP A 192 -6.87 -7.39 9.25
N PRO A 193 -7.24 -6.82 10.41
CA PRO A 193 -6.49 -6.96 11.64
C PRO A 193 -6.67 -8.30 12.38
N GLY A 194 -7.64 -9.11 11.98
CA GLY A 194 -8.21 -10.15 12.82
C GLY A 194 -9.08 -9.59 13.96
N PRO A 195 -9.79 -10.47 14.70
CA PRO A 195 -10.79 -10.03 15.68
C PRO A 195 -10.21 -9.43 16.96
N ARG A 196 -8.95 -9.74 17.31
CA ARG A 196 -8.44 -9.52 18.68
C ARG A 196 -8.17 -8.05 19.04
N ARG A 197 -8.24 -7.10 18.10
CA ARG A 197 -7.93 -5.67 18.31
C ARG A 197 -8.63 -4.74 17.31
N ALA A 198 -9.65 -5.25 16.62
CA ALA A 198 -10.37 -4.48 15.61
C ALA A 198 -11.49 -3.68 16.24
N VAL A 199 -11.75 -2.50 15.70
CA VAL A 199 -13.09 -1.91 15.73
C VAL A 199 -13.76 -2.16 14.39
N PHE A 200 -15.09 -2.18 14.37
CA PHE A 200 -15.86 -2.26 13.13
C PHE A 200 -16.26 -0.85 12.72
N ALA A 201 -15.61 -0.34 11.67
CA ALA A 201 -15.96 0.92 11.04
C ALA A 201 -16.37 0.64 9.57
N PRO A 202 -17.29 1.41 8.99
CA PRO A 202 -17.71 1.19 7.62
C PRO A 202 -16.54 1.41 6.64
N PHE A 203 -16.50 0.59 5.59
CA PHE A 203 -15.69 0.77 4.39
C PHE A 203 -16.54 0.35 3.19
N PHE A 204 -16.85 1.29 2.30
CA PHE A 204 -17.90 1.20 1.29
C PHE A 204 -19.25 0.78 1.89
N GLY A 205 -19.60 1.34 3.06
CA GLY A 205 -20.82 1.02 3.79
C GLY A 205 -20.81 -0.36 4.48
N ILE A 206 -19.74 -1.15 4.35
CA ILE A 206 -19.66 -2.49 4.92
C ILE A 206 -18.93 -2.45 6.26
N PRO A 207 -19.49 -3.03 7.34
CA PRO A 207 -18.79 -3.15 8.62
C PRO A 207 -17.46 -3.90 8.46
N THR A 208 -16.35 -3.20 8.67
CA THR A 208 -15.01 -3.69 8.35
C THR A 208 -14.11 -3.63 9.57
N ALA A 209 -13.47 -4.75 9.89
CA ALA A 209 -12.47 -4.82 10.95
C ALA A 209 -11.29 -3.90 10.61
N THR A 210 -11.06 -2.90 11.45
CA THR A 210 -10.09 -1.81 11.21
C THR A 210 -9.18 -1.63 12.42
N TRP A 211 -7.91 -1.30 12.20
CA TRP A 211 -6.93 -1.02 13.27
C TRP A 211 -7.21 0.33 13.95
N PRO A 212 -7.59 0.37 15.24
CA PRO A 212 -7.87 1.61 15.96
C PRO A 212 -6.59 2.24 16.51
N VAL A 213 -5.59 2.49 15.64
CA VAL A 213 -4.28 2.99 16.07
C VAL A 213 -3.84 4.29 15.40
N LEU A 214 -4.41 4.63 14.24
CA LEU A 214 -4.04 5.85 13.51
C LEU A 214 -4.23 7.10 14.36
N GLY A 215 -5.41 7.28 14.94
CA GLY A 215 -5.72 8.45 15.76
C GLY A 215 -4.79 8.57 16.96
N ARG A 216 -4.53 7.46 17.65
CA ARG A 216 -3.55 7.42 18.75
C ARG A 216 -2.14 7.81 18.31
N ILE A 217 -1.68 7.35 17.14
CA ILE A 217 -0.35 7.73 16.62
C ILE A 217 -0.33 9.23 16.33
N ALA A 218 -1.37 9.75 15.67
CA ALA A 218 -1.51 11.18 15.37
C ALA A 218 -1.48 12.03 16.64
N THR A 219 -2.27 11.70 17.67
CA THR A 219 -2.27 12.41 18.96
C THR A 219 -0.90 12.40 19.63
N LEU A 220 -0.22 11.24 19.68
CA LEU A 220 1.06 11.12 20.41
C LEU A 220 2.22 11.84 19.72
N THR A 221 2.06 12.21 18.45
CA THR A 221 3.11 12.79 17.61
C THR A 221 2.74 14.17 17.06
N ASP A 222 1.56 14.69 17.43
CA ASP A 222 0.98 15.90 16.86
C ASP A 222 1.06 15.92 15.33
N ALA A 223 0.67 14.79 14.72
CA ALA A 223 0.87 14.58 13.29
C ALA A 223 -0.38 14.85 12.47
N LYS A 224 -0.20 15.58 11.37
CA LYS A 224 -1.19 15.68 10.29
C LYS A 224 -1.22 14.38 9.50
N VAL A 225 -2.41 13.90 9.17
CA VAL A 225 -2.60 12.68 8.36
C VAL A 225 -2.93 13.07 6.93
N LEU A 226 -2.03 12.77 6.00
CA LEU A 226 -2.19 13.09 4.58
C LEU A 226 -2.39 11.78 3.80
N PRO A 227 -3.52 11.58 3.09
CA PRO A 227 -3.67 10.45 2.19
C PRO A 227 -2.58 10.49 1.10
N CYS A 228 -1.97 9.35 0.83
CA CYS A 228 -0.86 9.21 -0.09
C CYS A 228 -1.05 7.97 -0.96
N THR A 229 -1.39 8.17 -2.23
CA THR A 229 -1.55 7.07 -3.18
C THR A 229 -0.44 7.06 -4.21
N THR A 230 -0.09 5.87 -4.70
CA THR A 230 0.86 5.73 -5.81
C THR A 230 0.25 4.95 -6.95
N HIS A 231 0.32 5.53 -8.13
CA HIS A 231 -0.34 5.05 -9.33
C HIS A 231 0.72 4.63 -10.33
N LEU A 232 0.44 3.54 -11.02
CA LEU A 232 1.14 3.19 -12.23
C LEU A 232 0.50 3.96 -13.40
N LEU A 233 1.33 4.68 -14.17
CA LEU A 233 0.88 5.42 -15.34
C LEU A 233 0.71 4.50 -16.57
N PRO A 234 -0.25 4.78 -17.47
CA PRO A 234 -0.47 3.98 -18.67
C PRO A 234 0.78 3.86 -19.56
N GLY A 235 0.87 2.75 -20.29
CA GLY A 235 1.94 2.52 -21.27
C GLY A 235 3.35 2.36 -20.67
N GLY A 236 3.47 2.25 -19.34
CA GLY A 236 4.77 2.22 -18.66
C GLY A 236 5.45 3.58 -18.60
N ALA A 237 4.67 4.67 -18.61
CA ALA A 237 5.19 6.04 -18.51
C ALA A 237 5.78 6.40 -17.13
N GLY A 238 5.78 5.47 -16.18
CA GLY A 238 6.29 5.64 -14.83
C GLY A 238 5.20 5.59 -13.78
N PHE A 239 5.39 6.35 -12.71
CA PHE A 239 4.53 6.37 -11.53
C PHE A 239 4.15 7.79 -11.16
N GLU A 240 3.00 7.93 -10.53
CA GLU A 240 2.54 9.18 -9.96
C GLU A 240 2.18 8.98 -8.50
N ILE A 241 2.78 9.79 -7.63
CA ILE A 241 2.47 9.86 -6.21
C ILE A 241 1.55 11.06 -6.03
N ILE A 242 0.37 10.84 -5.45
CA ILE A 242 -0.56 11.92 -5.11
C ILE A 242 -0.64 12.02 -3.60
N ILE A 243 -0.36 13.21 -3.08
CA ILE A 243 -0.57 13.57 -1.68
C ILE A 243 -1.82 14.43 -1.63
N ASP A 244 -2.83 13.97 -0.91
CA ASP A 244 -4.06 14.74 -0.68
C ASP A 244 -3.88 15.64 0.55
N PRO A 245 -4.69 16.72 0.68
CA PRO A 245 -4.69 17.57 1.87
C PRO A 245 -4.85 16.77 3.17
N PRO A 246 -4.34 17.29 4.30
CA PRO A 246 -4.55 16.66 5.60
C PRO A 246 -6.02 16.41 5.87
N ILE A 247 -6.34 15.26 6.46
CA ILE A 247 -7.67 14.97 6.99
C ILE A 247 -7.99 16.02 8.06
N LEU A 248 -9.09 16.74 7.87
CA LEU A 248 -9.57 17.77 8.81
C LEU A 248 -10.21 17.11 10.03
N ASP A 249 -10.21 17.83 11.15
CA ASP A 249 -10.86 17.44 12.41
C ASP A 249 -10.47 16.03 12.90
N PHE A 250 -9.23 15.62 12.63
CA PHE A 250 -8.67 14.33 13.00
C PHE A 250 -7.41 14.49 13.88
N PRO A 251 -7.23 13.68 14.94
CA PRO A 251 -8.16 12.67 15.45
C PRO A 251 -9.28 13.27 16.29
N THR A 252 -10.40 12.56 16.36
CA THR A 252 -11.61 12.93 17.12
C THR A 252 -11.51 12.55 18.61
N GLY A 253 -10.61 11.62 18.94
CA GLY A 253 -10.51 11.02 20.28
C GLY A 253 -11.34 9.74 20.44
N GLU A 254 -12.25 9.46 19.51
CA GLU A 254 -13.10 8.25 19.52
C GLU A 254 -12.61 7.23 18.49
N ALA A 255 -12.25 6.03 18.95
CA ALA A 255 -11.57 5.03 18.12
C ALA A 255 -12.40 4.59 16.90
N VAL A 256 -13.72 4.48 17.04
CA VAL A 256 -14.61 4.09 15.92
C VAL A 256 -14.74 5.22 14.90
N ALA A 257 -14.94 6.46 15.36
CA ALA A 257 -15.04 7.63 14.50
C ALA A 257 -13.73 7.88 13.73
N ASP A 258 -12.59 7.76 14.40
CA ASP A 258 -11.28 7.86 13.75
C ASP A 258 -11.08 6.78 12.67
N CYS A 259 -11.53 5.55 12.92
CA CYS A 259 -11.47 4.48 11.92
C CYS A 259 -12.43 4.72 10.74
N GLU A 260 -13.59 5.32 10.98
CA GLU A 260 -14.53 5.70 9.93
C GLU A 260 -13.95 6.79 9.03
N ILE A 261 -13.43 7.88 9.61
CA ILE A 261 -12.77 8.96 8.86
C ILE A 261 -11.60 8.41 8.03
N MET A 262 -10.77 7.54 8.62
CA MET A 262 -9.67 6.89 7.92
C MET A 262 -10.16 6.04 6.75
N ASN A 263 -11.20 5.23 6.96
CA ASN A 263 -11.75 4.40 5.90
C ASN A 263 -12.35 5.26 4.78
N GLN A 264 -13.08 6.32 5.10
CA GLN A 264 -13.62 7.28 4.10
C GLN A 264 -12.50 7.92 3.27
N ALA A 265 -11.39 8.32 3.90
CA ALA A 265 -10.22 8.83 3.17
C ALA A 265 -9.66 7.77 2.20
N ILE A 266 -9.56 6.51 2.63
CA ILE A 266 -9.14 5.40 1.75
C ILE A 266 -10.16 5.15 0.64
N GLU A 267 -11.46 5.23 0.91
CA GLU A 267 -12.49 5.06 -0.13
C GLU A 267 -12.35 6.13 -1.22
N ASN A 268 -12.06 7.38 -0.86
CA ASN A 268 -11.83 8.45 -1.82
C ASN A 268 -10.62 8.15 -2.71
N CYS A 269 -9.54 7.65 -2.12
CA CYS A 269 -8.38 7.15 -2.87
C CYS A 269 -8.78 6.01 -3.83
N VAL A 270 -9.57 5.05 -3.35
CA VAL A 270 -10.02 3.88 -4.12
C VAL A 270 -10.95 4.27 -5.26
N ARG A 271 -11.91 5.18 -5.04
CA ARG A 271 -12.82 5.68 -6.07
C ARG A 271 -12.09 6.40 -7.21
N ARG A 272 -10.96 7.05 -6.90
CA ARG A 272 -10.12 7.71 -7.91
C ARG A 272 -9.52 6.71 -8.90
N MET A 273 -9.00 5.56 -8.45
CA MET A 273 -8.48 4.48 -9.32
C MET A 273 -8.80 3.09 -8.77
N PRO A 274 -10.04 2.62 -8.98
CA PRO A 274 -10.50 1.36 -8.42
C PRO A 274 -9.70 0.17 -8.93
N ASP A 275 -9.19 0.18 -10.16
CA ASP A 275 -8.43 -0.92 -10.73
C ASP A 275 -7.00 -1.07 -10.17
N GLN A 276 -6.51 -0.11 -9.38
CA GLN A 276 -5.16 -0.13 -8.82
C GLN A 276 -5.10 -0.45 -7.32
N TYR A 277 -6.26 -0.63 -6.67
CA TYR A 277 -6.32 -1.07 -5.27
C TYR A 277 -6.06 -2.58 -5.15
N PHE A 278 -5.49 -3.03 -4.03
CA PHE A 278 -5.08 -4.43 -3.83
C PHE A 278 -6.28 -5.35 -3.47
N TRP A 279 -7.21 -5.52 -4.42
CA TRP A 279 -8.45 -6.28 -4.25
C TRP A 279 -8.28 -7.78 -4.00
N VAL A 280 -7.08 -8.34 -4.19
CA VAL A 280 -6.80 -9.77 -3.95
C VAL A 280 -6.67 -10.13 -2.46
N HIS A 281 -6.74 -9.14 -1.57
CA HIS A 281 -6.80 -9.31 -0.12
C HIS A 281 -8.24 -9.50 0.37
N LYS A 282 -8.44 -10.39 1.35
CA LYS A 282 -9.75 -10.58 1.99
C LYS A 282 -10.01 -9.44 3.00
N ARG A 283 -10.34 -8.24 2.51
CA ARG A 283 -10.59 -7.02 3.31
C ARG A 283 -11.69 -7.18 4.36
N PHE A 284 -12.75 -7.94 4.04
CA PHE A 284 -13.93 -8.12 4.88
C PHE A 284 -13.95 -9.45 5.64
N LYS A 285 -12.78 -10.08 5.87
CA LYS A 285 -12.71 -11.45 6.39
C LYS A 285 -13.23 -11.54 7.83
N THR A 286 -12.78 -10.62 8.67
CA THR A 286 -13.20 -10.50 10.05
C THR A 286 -14.50 -9.71 10.09
N ARG A 287 -15.55 -10.33 10.63
CA ARG A 287 -16.92 -9.80 10.64
C ARG A 287 -17.44 -9.60 12.08
N PRO A 288 -18.43 -8.72 12.30
CA PRO A 288 -19.14 -8.66 13.58
C PRO A 288 -19.73 -10.03 13.96
N ARG A 289 -19.83 -10.31 15.27
CA ARG A 289 -20.39 -11.58 15.75
C ARG A 289 -21.81 -11.78 15.19
N GLY A 290 -22.06 -12.93 14.58
CA GLY A 290 -23.36 -13.27 13.98
C GLY A 290 -23.56 -12.78 12.54
N SER A 291 -22.63 -12.01 11.97
CA SER A 291 -22.67 -11.66 10.55
C SER A 291 -22.21 -12.83 9.66
N PRO A 292 -22.76 -12.97 8.43
CA PRO A 292 -22.32 -13.99 7.48
C PRO A 292 -20.89 -13.72 6.99
N ASP A 293 -20.20 -14.79 6.56
CA ASP A 293 -19.00 -14.66 5.74
C ASP A 293 -19.38 -14.04 4.39
N LEU A 294 -18.53 -13.14 3.90
CA LEU A 294 -18.71 -12.48 2.61
C LEU A 294 -17.85 -13.11 1.52
N TYR A 295 -16.94 -14.04 1.84
CA TYR A 295 -16.10 -14.71 0.86
C TYR A 295 -16.55 -16.14 0.59
N PRO A 296 -16.40 -16.62 -0.66
CA PRO A 296 -16.59 -18.03 -1.00
C PRO A 296 -15.42 -18.92 -0.56
#